data_AF-A0A962VXI8-F1
#
_entry.id   AF-A0A962VXI8-F1
#
_cell.length_a   1.000
_cell.length_b   1.000
_cell.length_c   1.000
_cell.angle_alpha   90.00
_cell.angle_beta   90.00
_cell.angle_gamma   90.00
#
_symmetry.space_group_name_H-M   'P 1'
#
loop_
_entity.id
_entity.type
_entity.pdbx_description
1 polymer ?
#
loop_
_entity_poly.entity_id
_entity_poly.type
_entity_poly.pdbx_seq_one_letter_code
_entity_poly.pdbx_strand_id
1 'polypeptide(L)'
;ALADRANQYIDEKKPWTLAKQPGAEAEVQAVCSLGLNLFRVLTLYLKPVLPGLATQVEQFLQIPPLRWSDIDHPLLGHAIAEFKPLMQRVEMAQIAAIIEESKEGAPSGEETPAPSGPLIDDPIGPAITIEDFAKVDLRVARIVKAEAVAGADKLLRLELDLGGETRQVFAGIKSA
;
A
#
# COMPACT_ATOMS: atom_id res chain seq x y z
N ALA A 1 18.43 -2.15 -15.08
CA ALA A 1 18.97 -1.76 -16.41
C ALA A 1 19.74 -0.44 -16.37
N LEU A 2 19.11 0.72 -16.11
CA LEU A 2 19.83 2.01 -16.14
C LEU A 2 20.89 2.14 -15.04
N ALA A 3 20.59 1.68 -13.82
CA ALA A 3 21.56 1.64 -12.72
C ALA A 3 22.76 0.73 -13.04
N ASP A 4 22.51 -0.44 -13.64
CA ASP A 4 23.56 -1.38 -14.04
C ASP A 4 24.49 -0.76 -15.08
N ARG A 5 23.92 -0.02 -16.05
CA ARG A 5 24.71 0.71 -17.06
C ARG A 5 25.54 1.84 -16.46
N ALA A 6 25.02 2.55 -15.46
CA ALA A 6 25.79 3.56 -14.74
C ALA A 6 26.95 2.93 -13.96
N ASN A 7 26.72 1.80 -13.29
CA ASN A 7 27.78 1.05 -12.60
C ASN A 7 28.84 0.54 -13.56
N GLN A 8 28.42 -0.01 -14.71
CA GLN A 8 29.33 -0.47 -15.75
C GLN A 8 30.21 0.66 -16.27
N TYR A 9 29.64 1.86 -16.52
CA TYR A 9 30.42 3.03 -16.94
C TYR A 9 31.51 3.41 -15.91
N ILE A 10 31.15 3.43 -14.62
CA ILE A 10 32.10 3.74 -13.54
C ILE A 10 33.20 2.66 -13.46
N ASP A 11 32.84 1.39 -13.60
CA ASP A 11 33.79 0.27 -13.58
C ASP A 11 34.71 0.22 -14.81
N GLU A 12 34.22 0.61 -15.98
CA GLU A 12 35.05 0.73 -17.18
C GLU A 12 36.06 1.88 -17.06
N LYS A 13 35.64 3.00 -16.48
CA LYS A 13 36.49 4.19 -16.32
C LYS A 13 37.44 4.11 -15.13
N LYS A 14 37.14 3.31 -14.10
CA LYS A 14 37.99 3.08 -12.91
C LYS A 14 38.55 4.39 -12.33
N PRO A 15 37.69 5.34 -11.92
CA PRO A 15 38.14 6.66 -11.44
C PRO A 15 39.11 6.56 -10.24
N TRP A 16 38.99 5.52 -9.40
CA TRP A 16 39.92 5.24 -8.29
C TRP A 16 41.34 4.87 -8.74
N THR A 17 41.51 4.37 -9.96
CA THR A 17 42.81 4.09 -10.56
C THR A 17 43.33 5.34 -11.28
N LEU A 18 42.46 6.02 -12.03
CA LEU A 18 42.80 7.28 -12.70
C LEU A 18 43.25 8.37 -11.70
N ALA A 19 42.63 8.42 -10.52
CA ALA A 19 42.99 9.37 -9.45
C ALA A 19 44.42 9.19 -8.91
N LYS A 20 45.08 8.05 -9.21
CA LYS A 20 46.48 7.79 -8.82
C LYS A 20 47.47 8.22 -9.89
N GLN A 21 47.01 8.61 -11.08
CA GLN A 21 47.84 9.04 -12.19
C GLN A 21 48.00 10.57 -12.17
N PRO A 22 49.23 11.10 -12.16
CA PRO A 22 49.46 12.55 -12.22
C PRO A 22 48.91 13.14 -13.53
N GLY A 23 48.15 14.23 -13.46
CA GLY A 23 47.61 14.91 -14.65
C GLY A 23 46.25 14.40 -15.12
N ALA A 24 45.68 13.39 -14.47
CA ALA A 24 44.35 12.83 -14.80
C ALA A 24 43.21 13.45 -13.97
N GLU A 25 43.47 14.49 -13.17
CA GLU A 25 42.51 15.05 -12.20
C GLU A 25 41.23 15.55 -12.88
N ALA A 26 41.37 16.19 -14.05
CA ALA A 26 40.24 16.68 -14.83
C ALA A 26 39.37 15.53 -15.37
N GLU A 27 39.98 14.43 -15.80
CA GLU A 27 39.23 13.26 -16.29
C GLU A 27 38.50 12.55 -15.14
N VAL A 28 39.16 12.39 -14.00
CA VAL A 28 38.55 11.83 -12.77
C VAL A 28 37.34 12.66 -12.37
N GLN A 29 37.49 13.99 -12.35
CA GLN A 29 36.39 14.90 -12.04
C GLN A 29 35.22 14.71 -13.02
N ALA A 30 35.50 14.65 -14.34
CA ALA A 30 34.46 14.48 -15.35
C ALA A 30 33.70 13.15 -15.21
N VAL A 31 34.41 12.04 -14.97
CA VAL A 31 33.81 10.71 -14.76
C VAL A 31 32.93 10.71 -13.50
N CYS A 32 33.43 11.26 -12.39
CA CYS A 32 32.68 11.35 -11.14
C CYS A 32 31.45 12.27 -11.27
N SER A 33 31.59 13.42 -11.95
CA SER A 33 30.48 14.34 -12.23
C SER A 33 29.40 13.69 -13.08
N LEU A 34 29.77 12.88 -14.08
CA LEU A 34 28.78 12.12 -14.86
C LEU A 34 28.10 11.06 -14.00
N GLY A 35 28.86 10.32 -13.17
CA GLY A 35 28.31 9.35 -12.22
C GLY A 35 27.26 9.96 -11.29
N LEU A 36 27.54 11.15 -10.75
CA LEU A 36 26.60 11.90 -9.90
C LEU A 36 25.35 12.34 -10.66
N ASN A 37 25.49 12.79 -11.91
CA ASN A 37 24.33 13.16 -12.73
C ASN A 37 23.46 11.94 -13.07
N LEU A 38 24.06 10.79 -13.37
CA LEU A 38 23.32 9.54 -13.56
C LEU A 38 22.59 9.13 -12.27
N PHE A 39 23.27 9.21 -11.12
CA PHE A 39 22.67 8.93 -9.82
C PHE A 39 21.47 9.85 -9.51
N ARG A 40 21.59 11.14 -9.83
CA ARG A 40 20.50 12.12 -9.70
C ARG A 40 19.29 11.76 -10.55
N VAL A 41 19.49 11.38 -11.82
CA VAL A 41 18.40 10.96 -12.71
C VAL A 41 17.73 9.68 -12.22
N LEU A 42 18.51 8.70 -11.75
CA LEU A 42 17.96 7.48 -11.14
C LEU A 42 17.12 7.79 -9.89
N THR A 43 17.60 8.70 -9.04
CA THR A 43 16.87 9.14 -7.84
C THR A 43 15.56 9.83 -8.21
N LEU A 44 15.57 10.67 -9.24
CA LEU A 44 14.36 11.33 -9.75
C LEU A 44 13.30 10.30 -10.17
N TYR A 45 13.70 9.22 -10.86
CA TYR A 45 12.79 8.13 -11.20
C TYR A 45 12.28 7.34 -9.99
N LEU A 46 13.10 7.21 -8.95
CA LEU A 46 12.74 6.51 -7.72
C LEU A 46 11.94 7.37 -6.74
N LYS A 47 11.91 8.69 -6.89
CA LYS A 47 11.25 9.62 -5.97
C LYS A 47 9.78 9.27 -5.66
N PRO A 48 8.93 8.83 -6.61
CA PRO A 48 7.56 8.41 -6.30
C PRO A 48 7.46 7.15 -5.42
N VAL A 49 8.51 6.32 -5.39
CA VAL A 49 8.54 5.05 -4.65
C VAL A 49 9.31 5.21 -3.33
N LEU A 50 10.42 5.95 -3.35
CA LEU A 50 11.34 6.15 -2.24
C LEU A 50 11.52 7.66 -1.95
N PRO A 51 10.48 8.36 -1.48
CA PRO A 51 10.56 9.81 -1.26
C PRO A 51 11.56 10.19 -0.17
N GLY A 52 11.73 9.37 0.87
CA GLY A 52 12.71 9.61 1.93
C GLY A 52 14.15 9.57 1.41
N LEU A 53 14.47 8.60 0.54
CA LEU A 53 15.76 8.52 -0.13
C LEU A 53 16.00 9.75 -1.01
N ALA A 54 14.99 10.14 -1.79
CA ALA A 54 15.09 11.31 -2.66
C ALA A 54 15.43 12.60 -1.87
N THR A 55 14.79 12.82 -0.72
CA THR A 55 15.09 13.97 0.15
C THR A 55 16.53 13.96 0.65
N GLN A 56 17.07 12.79 1.03
CA GLN A 56 18.47 12.68 1.46
C GLN A 56 19.44 12.97 0.32
N VAL A 57 19.12 12.51 -0.90
CA VAL A 57 19.91 12.81 -2.10
C VAL A 57 19.85 14.30 -2.45
N GLU A 58 18.69 14.94 -2.32
CA GLU A 58 18.52 16.38 -2.53
C GLU A 58 19.38 17.19 -1.56
N GLN A 59 19.46 16.77 -0.29
CA GLN A 59 20.36 17.37 0.70
C GLN A 59 21.84 17.13 0.37
N PHE A 60 22.20 15.89 -0.01
CA PHE A 60 23.57 15.53 -0.40
C PHE A 60 24.04 16.35 -1.61
N LEU A 61 23.21 16.43 -2.64
CA LEU A 61 23.50 17.21 -3.84
C LEU A 61 23.28 18.71 -3.63
N GLN A 62 22.80 19.16 -2.47
CA GLN A 62 22.49 20.56 -2.17
C GLN A 62 21.58 21.24 -3.22
N ILE A 63 20.51 20.54 -3.61
CA ILE A 63 19.57 20.99 -4.64
C ILE A 63 18.14 21.13 -4.07
N PRO A 64 17.29 21.96 -4.69
CA PRO A 64 15.87 21.97 -4.38
C PRO A 64 15.21 20.62 -4.74
N PRO A 65 13.96 20.39 -4.30
CA PRO A 65 13.25 19.15 -4.59
C PRO A 65 13.22 18.85 -6.09
N LEU A 66 13.73 17.67 -6.46
CA LEU A 66 13.83 17.22 -7.85
C LEU A 66 12.46 17.21 -8.53
N ARG A 67 12.42 17.77 -9.74
CA ARG A 67 11.28 17.79 -10.67
C ARG A 67 11.67 17.12 -11.97
N TRP A 68 10.70 16.58 -12.70
CA TRP A 68 10.93 15.90 -13.98
C TRP A 68 11.63 16.78 -15.03
N SER A 69 11.39 18.10 -15.01
CA SER A 69 12.06 19.10 -15.85
C SER A 69 13.58 19.20 -15.61
N ASP A 70 14.06 18.69 -14.48
CA ASP A 70 15.44 18.87 -14.06
C ASP A 70 16.39 17.89 -14.77
N ILE A 71 15.85 16.92 -15.51
CA ILE A 71 16.59 15.99 -16.36
C ILE A 71 17.41 16.73 -17.43
N ASP A 72 16.85 17.80 -17.99
CA ASP A 72 17.50 18.57 -19.07
C ASP A 72 18.66 19.45 -18.57
N HIS A 73 18.80 19.59 -17.24
CA HIS A 73 19.75 20.48 -16.60
C HIS A 73 20.73 19.68 -15.73
N PRO A 74 21.83 19.16 -16.28
CA PRO A 74 22.85 18.48 -15.50
C PRO A 74 23.56 19.43 -14.52
N LEU A 75 23.96 18.91 -13.36
CA LEU A 75 24.74 19.65 -12.37
C LEU A 75 26.19 19.74 -12.84
N LEU A 76 26.63 20.95 -13.18
CA LEU A 76 27.99 21.28 -13.60
C LEU A 76 28.52 22.43 -12.74
N GLY A 77 29.76 22.34 -12.26
CA GLY A 77 30.37 23.38 -11.42
C GLY A 77 29.65 23.59 -10.07
N HIS A 78 28.91 22.59 -9.59
CA HIS A 78 28.08 22.67 -8.39
C HIS A 78 28.78 22.01 -7.20
N ALA A 79 28.69 22.64 -6.03
CA ALA A 79 29.21 22.08 -4.78
C ALA A 79 28.22 21.06 -4.20
N ILE A 80 28.75 19.95 -3.68
CA ILE A 80 27.96 18.91 -3.03
C ILE A 80 28.38 18.81 -1.56
N ALA A 81 27.47 18.29 -0.72
CA ALA A 81 27.77 18.02 0.67
C ALA A 81 28.62 16.74 0.82
N GLU A 82 29.14 16.52 2.02
CA GLU A 82 29.83 15.29 2.36
C GLU A 82 28.88 14.07 2.25
N PHE A 83 29.33 13.02 1.58
CA PHE A 83 28.52 11.83 1.36
C PHE A 83 28.28 11.08 2.67
N LYS A 84 27.02 10.71 2.91
CA LYS A 84 26.61 9.82 4.01
C LYS A 84 25.88 8.60 3.43
N PRO A 85 26.09 7.39 3.98
CA PRO A 85 25.37 6.20 3.54
C PRO A 85 23.84 6.43 3.59
N LEU A 86 23.18 6.24 2.45
CA LEU A 86 21.76 6.58 2.28
C LEU A 86 20.82 5.44 2.67
N MET A 87 21.30 4.19 2.60
CA MET A 87 20.54 3.01 2.99
C MET A 87 21.44 2.04 3.73
N GLN A 88 20.87 1.39 4.73
CA GLN A 88 21.48 0.25 5.39
C GLN A 88 20.89 -1.02 4.81
N ARG A 89 21.71 -2.07 4.77
CA ARG A 89 21.25 -3.39 4.40
C ARG A 89 20.22 -3.85 5.44
N VAL A 90 19.08 -4.33 4.97
CA VAL A 90 18.09 -4.96 5.85
C VAL A 90 18.61 -6.35 6.20
N GLU A 91 18.82 -6.59 7.48
CA GLU A 91 19.24 -7.89 7.99
C GLU A 91 18.02 -8.76 8.33
N MET A 92 18.11 -10.07 8.06
CA MET A 92 16.97 -10.98 8.30
C MET A 92 16.51 -10.99 9.76
N ALA A 93 17.44 -10.75 10.70
CA ALA A 93 17.12 -10.62 12.13
C ALA A 93 16.20 -9.42 12.42
N GLN A 94 16.36 -8.31 11.70
CA GLN A 94 15.49 -7.13 11.85
C GLN A 94 14.07 -7.41 11.34
N ILE A 95 13.95 -8.18 10.25
CA ILE A 95 12.66 -8.60 9.71
C ILE A 95 11.96 -9.54 10.70
N ALA A 96 12.69 -10.50 11.27
CA ALA A 96 12.13 -11.42 12.26
C ALA A 96 11.62 -10.68 13.51
N ALA A 97 12.37 -9.67 13.99
CA ALA A 97 11.95 -8.85 15.11
C ALA A 97 10.64 -8.08 14.83
N ILE A 98 10.51 -7.47 13.65
CA ILE A 98 9.27 -6.76 13.25
C ILE A 98 8.08 -7.72 13.16
N ILE A 99 8.29 -8.95 12.66
CA ILE A 99 7.22 -9.97 12.56
C ILE A 99 6.77 -10.42 13.94
N GLU A 100 7.68 -10.64 14.88
CA GLU A 100 7.33 -11.01 16.25
C GLU A 100 6.64 -9.87 16.99
N GLU A 101 7.13 -8.64 16.87
CA GLU A 101 6.48 -7.44 17.43
C GLU A 101 5.07 -7.23 16.84
N SER A 102 4.87 -7.52 15.55
CA SER A 102 3.56 -7.46 14.90
C SER A 102 2.59 -8.57 15.36
N LYS A 103 3.10 -9.70 15.89
CA LYS A 103 2.26 -10.73 16.51
C LYS A 103 1.86 -10.36 17.93
N GLU A 104 2.73 -9.66 18.67
CA GLU A 104 2.45 -9.17 20.02
C GLU A 104 1.50 -7.94 20.02
N GLY A 105 1.39 -7.23 18.89
CA GLY A 105 0.47 -6.11 18.68
C GLY A 105 -0.93 -6.44 18.15
N ALA A 106 -1.29 -7.73 18.01
CA ALA A 106 -2.68 -8.08 17.70
C ALA A 106 -3.57 -7.66 18.89
N PRO A 107 -4.56 -6.77 18.71
CA PRO A 107 -5.37 -6.28 19.81
C PRO A 107 -6.24 -7.42 20.33
N SER A 108 -5.84 -8.02 21.45
CA SER A 108 -6.81 -8.62 22.38
C SER A 108 -7.49 -7.47 23.11
N GLY A 109 -8.49 -6.85 22.47
CA GLY A 109 -9.22 -5.73 23.06
C GLY A 109 -9.76 -4.78 22.01
N GLU A 110 -10.78 -5.22 21.27
CA GLU A 110 -11.73 -4.28 20.68
C GLU A 110 -12.48 -3.61 21.84
N GLU A 111 -12.08 -2.39 22.21
CA GLU A 111 -13.05 -1.46 22.80
C GLU A 111 -14.02 -1.07 21.68
N THR A 112 -15.07 -1.88 21.55
CA THR A 112 -16.23 -1.59 20.71
C THR A 112 -16.76 -0.20 21.08
N PRO A 113 -16.81 0.77 20.15
CA PRO A 113 -17.56 1.99 20.39
C PRO A 113 -19.00 1.59 20.72
N ALA A 114 -19.59 2.21 21.74
CA ALA A 114 -20.95 1.91 22.18
C ALA A 114 -21.92 1.93 20.98
N PRO A 115 -22.75 0.90 20.77
CA PRO A 115 -23.61 0.81 19.61
C PRO A 115 -24.61 1.96 19.61
N SER A 116 -24.72 2.66 18.48
CA SER A 116 -25.80 3.62 18.20
C SER A 116 -26.60 3.13 16.98
N GLY A 117 -27.93 3.25 17.03
CA GLY A 117 -28.83 2.77 15.98
C GLY A 117 -29.37 1.34 16.21
N PRO A 118 -29.80 0.61 15.16
CA PRO A 118 -30.50 -0.69 15.25
C PRO A 118 -29.76 -1.79 16.03
N LEU A 119 -28.45 -1.61 16.23
CA LEU A 119 -27.56 -2.49 17.01
C LEU A 119 -27.82 -2.46 18.53
N ILE A 120 -28.65 -1.53 19.01
CA ILE A 120 -29.13 -1.50 20.41
C ILE A 120 -30.25 -2.53 20.61
N ASP A 121 -31.15 -2.66 19.62
CA ASP A 121 -32.31 -3.55 19.71
C ASP A 121 -32.00 -4.98 19.23
N ASP A 122 -31.04 -5.13 18.30
CA ASP A 122 -30.57 -6.42 17.79
C ASP A 122 -29.03 -6.46 17.79
N PRO A 123 -28.39 -6.89 18.89
CA PRO A 123 -26.95 -6.94 19.00
C PRO A 123 -26.36 -7.98 18.03
N ILE A 124 -25.17 -7.70 17.51
CA ILE A 124 -24.45 -8.64 16.63
C ILE A 124 -24.25 -9.95 17.39
N GLY A 125 -24.89 -11.01 16.90
CA GLY A 125 -24.76 -12.35 17.45
C GLY A 125 -23.35 -12.92 17.26
N PRO A 126 -23.02 -14.03 17.96
CA PRO A 126 -21.73 -14.68 17.83
C PRO A 126 -21.47 -15.14 16.38
N ALA A 127 -20.21 -15.04 15.94
CA ALA A 127 -19.80 -15.51 14.63
C ALA A 127 -20.00 -17.03 14.50
N ILE A 128 -20.50 -17.46 13.34
CA ILE A 128 -20.66 -18.89 13.01
C ILE A 128 -19.41 -19.42 12.30
N THR A 129 -19.24 -20.74 12.32
CA THR A 129 -18.14 -21.41 11.59
C THR A 129 -18.38 -21.39 10.08
N ILE A 130 -17.32 -21.59 9.29
CA ILE A 130 -17.44 -21.68 7.83
C ILE A 130 -18.26 -22.91 7.41
N GLU A 131 -18.19 -24.00 8.18
CA GLU A 131 -18.99 -25.20 7.98
C GLU A 131 -20.48 -24.95 8.21
N ASP A 132 -20.84 -24.08 9.16
CA ASP A 132 -22.23 -23.68 9.38
C ASP A 132 -22.73 -22.73 8.29
N PHE A 133 -21.89 -21.81 7.81
CA PHE A 133 -22.22 -20.96 6.68
C PHE A 133 -22.49 -21.77 5.40
N ALA A 134 -21.67 -22.80 5.13
CA ALA A 134 -21.82 -23.65 3.95
C ALA A 134 -23.14 -24.46 3.93
N LYS A 135 -23.80 -24.65 5.08
CA LYS A 135 -25.11 -25.33 5.17
C LYS A 135 -26.27 -24.42 4.74
N VAL A 136 -26.06 -23.11 4.66
CA VAL A 136 -27.12 -22.14 4.34
C VAL A 136 -27.28 -22.00 2.82
N ASP A 137 -28.48 -22.28 2.31
CA ASP A 137 -28.87 -22.02 0.91
C ASP A 137 -29.75 -20.77 0.85
N LEU A 138 -29.20 -19.66 0.35
CA LEU A 138 -29.90 -18.39 0.17
C LEU A 138 -30.40 -18.27 -1.27
N ARG A 139 -31.73 -18.18 -1.43
CA ARG A 139 -32.38 -18.03 -2.74
C ARG A 139 -33.25 -16.79 -2.81
N VAL A 140 -33.29 -16.17 -3.98
CA VAL A 140 -34.20 -15.06 -4.28
C VAL A 140 -35.51 -15.64 -4.81
N ALA A 141 -36.63 -15.23 -4.21
CA ALA A 141 -37.96 -15.63 -4.62
C ALA A 141 -38.79 -14.42 -5.04
N ARG A 142 -39.74 -14.62 -5.97
CA ARG A 142 -40.68 -13.58 -6.39
C ARG A 142 -41.93 -13.61 -5.52
N ILE A 143 -42.34 -12.45 -4.98
CA ILE A 143 -43.64 -12.34 -4.30
C ILE A 143 -44.75 -12.37 -5.35
N VAL A 144 -45.62 -13.38 -5.28
CA VAL A 144 -46.80 -13.53 -6.15
C VAL A 144 -48.03 -12.89 -5.51
N LYS A 145 -48.15 -13.00 -4.18
CA LYS A 145 -49.28 -12.47 -3.42
C LYS A 145 -48.85 -12.01 -2.03
N ALA A 146 -49.45 -10.91 -1.57
CA ALA A 146 -49.25 -10.39 -0.22
C ALA A 146 -50.61 -10.00 0.39
N GLU A 147 -50.97 -10.59 1.52
CA GLU A 147 -52.24 -10.34 2.20
C GLU A 147 -52.02 -9.98 3.68
N ALA A 148 -52.85 -9.07 4.18
CA ALA A 148 -52.91 -8.78 5.61
C ALA A 148 -53.50 -9.97 6.36
N VAL A 149 -52.85 -10.38 7.46
CA VAL A 149 -53.41 -11.39 8.36
C VAL A 149 -54.44 -10.72 9.26
N ALA A 150 -55.67 -11.24 9.28
CA ALA A 150 -56.73 -10.76 10.15
C ALA A 150 -56.35 -11.01 11.62
N GLY A 151 -56.38 -9.96 12.45
CA GLY A 151 -56.00 -10.03 13.87
C GLY A 151 -54.50 -9.89 14.17
N ALA A 152 -53.64 -9.69 13.16
CA ALA A 152 -52.23 -9.39 13.37
C ALA A 152 -51.81 -8.08 12.67
N ASP A 153 -51.47 -7.08 13.48
CA ASP A 153 -51.14 -5.74 12.97
C ASP A 153 -49.78 -5.71 12.27
N LYS A 154 -48.86 -6.60 12.66
CA LYS A 154 -47.47 -6.62 12.17
C LYS A 154 -47.18 -7.67 11.09
N LEU A 155 -48.11 -8.58 10.78
CA LEU A 155 -47.85 -9.72 9.89
C LEU A 155 -48.50 -9.58 8.51
N LEU A 156 -47.70 -9.79 7.47
CA LEU A 156 -48.14 -10.04 6.10
C LEU A 156 -47.95 -11.53 5.77
N ARG A 157 -48.98 -12.13 5.17
CA ARG A 157 -48.91 -13.45 4.54
C ARG A 157 -48.40 -13.26 3.11
N LEU A 158 -47.21 -13.77 2.82
CA LEU A 158 -46.60 -13.72 1.50
C LEU A 158 -46.62 -15.09 0.85
N GLU A 159 -46.98 -15.12 -0.43
CA GLU A 159 -46.82 -16.28 -1.31
C GLU A 159 -45.66 -16.02 -2.27
N LEU A 160 -44.63 -16.85 -2.18
CA LEU A 160 -43.35 -16.70 -2.87
C LEU A 160 -43.20 -17.79 -3.93
N ASP A 161 -42.83 -17.42 -5.14
CA ASP A 161 -42.47 -18.35 -6.23
C ASP A 161 -40.95 -18.42 -6.39
N LEU A 162 -40.42 -19.64 -6.35
CA LEU A 162 -39.01 -19.98 -6.50
C LEU A 162 -38.66 -20.42 -7.94
N GLY A 163 -39.56 -20.24 -8.91
CA GLY A 163 -39.37 -20.65 -10.30
C GLY A 163 -39.77 -22.09 -10.58
N GLY A 164 -40.76 -22.61 -9.85
CA GLY A 164 -41.25 -23.98 -9.98
C GLY A 164 -41.92 -24.54 -8.72
N GLU A 165 -41.69 -23.92 -7.57
CA GLU A 165 -42.34 -24.23 -6.28
C GLU A 165 -42.81 -22.93 -5.63
N THR A 166 -44.05 -22.94 -5.11
CA THR A 166 -44.61 -21.83 -4.34
C THR A 166 -44.56 -22.15 -2.85
N ARG A 167 -44.09 -21.19 -2.04
CA ARG A 167 -44.07 -21.30 -0.58
C ARG A 167 -44.78 -20.12 0.07
N GLN A 168 -45.42 -20.41 1.20
CA GLN A 168 -46.05 -19.38 2.02
C GLN A 168 -45.16 -19.05 3.22
N VAL A 169 -44.92 -17.77 3.44
CA VAL A 169 -44.21 -17.26 4.62
C VAL A 169 -44.96 -16.11 5.27
N PHE A 170 -44.76 -15.91 6.57
CA PHE A 170 -45.29 -14.76 7.30
C PHE A 170 -44.16 -13.79 7.59
N ALA A 171 -44.29 -12.55 7.15
CA ALA A 171 -43.28 -11.51 7.32
C ALA A 171 -43.79 -10.43 8.29
N GLY A 172 -42.96 -10.08 9.27
CA GLY A 172 -43.22 -9.05 10.29
C GLY A 172 -43.10 -7.61 9.81
N ILE A 173 -43.34 -7.34 8.52
CA ILE A 173 -43.01 -6.07 7.85
C ILE A 173 -44.26 -5.21 7.53
N LYS A 174 -45.42 -5.53 8.11
CA LYS A 174 -46.69 -4.83 7.81
C LYS A 174 -46.73 -3.39 8.34
N SER A 175 -45.88 -3.05 9.31
CA SER A 175 -45.81 -1.71 9.90
C SER A 175 -44.35 -1.29 10.13
N ALA A 176 -43.86 -0.37 9.29
CA ALA A 176 -42.83 0.60 9.64
C ALA A 176 -43.47 1.99 9.53
#